data_AF-W1YNI6-F1
#
_entry.id   AF-W1YNI6-F1
#
_cell.length_a   1.000
_cell.length_b   1.000
_cell.length_c   1.000
_cell.angle_alpha   90.00
_cell.angle_beta   90.00
_cell.angle_gamma   90.00
#
_symmetry.space_group_name_H-M   'P 1'
#
loop_
_entity.id
_entity.type
_entity.pdbx_description
1 polymer ?
#
loop_
_entity_poly.entity_id
_entity_poly.type
_entity_poly.pdbx_seq_one_letter_code
_entity_poly.pdbx_strand_id
1 'polypeptide(L)'
;ALAPVRDEYDFIIIDCPPSLGLLTLNAFTAADSVLIPIQSEFYALEGVSQLVKTITIVQQTSNKNLEIEGVLLTMFDGRTNLSIQVADEVKKFFGNKVYKTIIPRNVRLSEAP
;
A
#
# COMPACT_ATOMS: atom_id res chain seq x y z
N ALA A 1 -6.68 18.53 -10.48
CA ALA A 1 -7.06 17.80 -11.71
C ALA A 1 -8.22 16.84 -11.47
N LEU A 2 -8.23 16.04 -10.39
CA LEU A 2 -9.33 15.08 -10.13
C LEU A 2 -10.61 15.70 -9.56
N ALA A 3 -10.54 16.88 -8.94
CA ALA A 3 -11.70 17.52 -8.30
C ALA A 3 -12.96 17.68 -9.19
N PRO A 4 -12.86 18.08 -10.48
CA PRO A 4 -14.05 18.26 -11.33
C PRO A 4 -14.82 16.97 -11.64
N VAL A 5 -14.14 15.82 -11.64
CA VAL A 5 -14.74 14.52 -11.99
C VAL A 5 -15.04 13.66 -10.76
N ARG A 6 -14.81 14.20 -9.55
CA ARG A 6 -14.92 13.43 -8.30
C ARG A 6 -16.33 12.92 -8.04
N ASP A 7 -17.34 13.71 -8.42
CA ASP A 7 -18.75 13.35 -8.23
C ASP A 7 -19.30 12.48 -9.39
N GLU A 8 -18.48 12.18 -10.40
CA GLU A 8 -18.87 11.33 -11.55
C GLU A 8 -18.60 9.84 -11.33
N TYR A 9 -17.81 9.48 -10.31
CA TYR A 9 -17.39 8.10 -10.03
C TYR A 9 -17.56 7.77 -8.54
N ASP A 10 -18.01 6.55 -8.24
CA ASP A 10 -18.08 6.06 -6.85
C ASP A 10 -16.67 5.90 -6.24
N PHE A 11 -15.71 5.47 -7.06
CA PHE A 11 -14.32 5.24 -6.66
C PHE A 11 -13.35 5.66 -7.76
N ILE A 12 -12.23 6.23 -7.36
CA ILE A 12 -11.08 6.54 -8.21
C ILE A 12 -9.87 5.79 -7.66
N ILE A 13 -9.29 4.88 -8.46
CA ILE A 13 -8.07 4.14 -8.08
C ILE A 13 -6.88 4.78 -8.80
N ILE A 14 -5.84 5.11 -8.04
CA ILE A 14 -4.59 5.68 -8.56
C ILE A 14 -3.48 4.66 -8.36
N ASP A 15 -3.03 4.04 -9.45
CA ASP A 15 -1.86 3.16 -9.42
C ASP A 15 -0.58 4.00 -9.42
N CYS A 16 0.26 3.79 -8.41
CA CYS A 16 1.44 4.59 -8.18
C CYS A 16 2.70 3.87 -8.70
N PRO A 17 3.67 4.60 -9.27
CA PRO A 17 4.97 3.99 -9.57
C PRO A 17 5.66 3.53 -8.28
N PRO A 18 6.61 2.57 -8.36
CA PRO A 18 7.28 2.01 -7.19
C PRO A 18 8.19 3.01 -6.45
N SER A 19 8.45 4.19 -7.05
CA SER A 19 9.28 5.22 -6.46
C SER A 19 8.46 6.24 -5.67
N LEU A 20 9.00 6.72 -4.54
CA LEU A 20 8.40 7.78 -3.72
C LEU A 20 8.72 9.19 -4.28
N GLY A 21 8.61 9.34 -5.60
CA GLY A 21 8.86 10.60 -6.32
C GLY A 21 7.63 11.51 -6.41
N LEU A 22 7.72 12.55 -7.25
CA LEU A 22 6.66 13.56 -7.43
C LEU A 22 5.30 12.97 -7.82
N LEU A 23 5.28 11.91 -8.64
CA LEU A 23 4.02 11.27 -9.06
C LEU A 23 3.28 10.66 -7.87
N THR A 24 4.00 9.92 -7.02
CA THR A 24 3.44 9.28 -5.82
C THR A 24 3.02 10.34 -4.78
N LEU A 25 3.77 11.42 -4.64
CA LEU A 25 3.37 12.55 -3.78
C LEU A 25 2.08 13.24 -4.28
N ASN A 26 1.94 13.41 -5.59
CA ASN A 26 0.70 13.95 -6.18
C ASN A 26 -0.48 13.01 -5.97
N ALA A 27 -0.26 11.69 -6.10
CA ALA A 27 -1.28 10.69 -5.81
C ALA A 27 -1.74 10.76 -4.34
N PHE A 28 -0.82 10.81 -3.37
CA PHE A 28 -1.16 10.95 -1.95
C PHE A 28 -1.86 12.27 -1.64
N THR A 29 -1.48 13.35 -2.32
CA THR A 29 -2.15 14.65 -2.14
C THR A 29 -3.59 14.64 -2.65
N ALA A 30 -3.90 13.81 -3.66
CA ALA A 30 -5.23 13.73 -4.26
C ALA A 30 -6.13 12.62 -3.70
N ALA A 31 -5.54 11.62 -3.04
CA ALA A 31 -6.26 10.46 -2.52
C ALA A 31 -6.94 10.73 -1.16
N ASP A 32 -8.04 10.02 -0.90
CA ASP A 32 -8.68 10.02 0.41
C ASP A 32 -7.99 9.01 1.36
N SER A 33 -7.62 7.84 0.83
CA SER A 33 -6.88 6.82 1.58
C SER A 33 -5.90 6.05 0.69
N VAL A 34 -4.95 5.36 1.33
CA VAL A 34 -3.89 4.59 0.69
C VAL A 34 -3.98 3.12 1.07
N LEU A 35 -4.07 2.24 0.06
CA LEU A 35 -3.88 0.79 0.20
C LEU A 35 -2.42 0.44 -0.04
N ILE A 36 -1.79 -0.27 0.90
CA ILE A 36 -0.36 -0.61 0.83
C ILE A 36 -0.21 -2.11 0.51
N PRO A 37 0.12 -2.51 -0.73
CA PRO A 37 0.50 -3.87 -1.04
C PRO A 37 1.92 -4.15 -0.54
N ILE A 38 2.08 -5.18 0.30
CA ILE A 38 3.39 -5.60 0.83
C ILE A 38 3.69 -7.02 0.38
N GLN A 39 4.77 -7.15 -0.37
CA GLN A 39 5.36 -8.43 -0.72
C GLN A 39 6.17 -8.97 0.46
N SER A 40 6.00 -10.24 0.79
CA SER A 40 6.58 -10.85 2.00
C SER A 40 8.06 -11.26 1.82
N GLU A 41 8.91 -10.29 1.51
CA GLU A 41 10.34 -10.44 1.20
C GLU A 41 11.24 -9.56 2.10
N PHE A 42 12.56 -9.79 2.05
CA PHE A 42 13.54 -9.24 3.00
C PHE A 42 13.53 -7.70 3.11
N TYR A 43 13.28 -6.99 2.01
CA TYR A 43 13.29 -5.52 1.95
C TYR A 43 11.94 -4.86 2.28
N ALA A 44 10.91 -5.65 2.62
CA ALA A 44 9.56 -5.15 2.81
C ALA A 44 9.44 -4.10 3.92
N LEU A 45 10.12 -4.30 5.05
CA LEU A 45 9.96 -3.45 6.24
C LEU A 45 10.64 -2.08 6.10
N GLU A 46 11.76 -2.02 5.39
CA GLU A 46 12.48 -0.77 5.15
C GLU A 46 11.65 0.15 4.23
N GLY A 47 11.15 -0.38 3.12
CA GLY A 47 10.29 0.36 2.20
C GLY A 47 9.00 0.85 2.85
N VAL A 48 8.42 0.02 3.71
CA VAL A 48 7.23 0.38 4.51
C VAL A 48 7.49 1.57 5.43
N SER A 49 8.63 1.58 6.13
CA SER A 49 8.99 2.67 7.03
C SER A 49 9.14 3.99 6.28
N GLN A 50 9.74 3.97 5.09
CA GLN A 50 9.88 5.14 4.23
C GLN A 50 8.54 5.62 3.67
N LEU A 51 7.65 4.68 3.30
CA LEU A 51 6.31 4.99 2.83
C LEU A 51 5.48 5.68 3.93
N VAL A 52 5.45 5.11 5.14
CA VAL A 52 4.73 5.69 6.29
C VAL A 52 5.24 7.09 6.59
N LYS A 53 6.56 7.29 6.59
CA LYS A 53 7.15 8.63 6.76
C LYS A 53 6.68 9.62 5.70
N THR A 54 6.63 9.18 4.43
CA THR A 54 6.16 10.02 3.32
C THR A 54 4.68 10.39 3.47
N ILE A 55 3.83 9.44 3.84
CA ILE A 55 2.41 9.67 4.11
C ILE A 55 2.25 10.69 5.24
N THR A 56 3.00 10.54 6.35
CA THR A 56 2.98 11.50 7.46
C THR A 56 3.38 12.92 7.03
N ILE A 57 4.39 13.06 6.16
CA ILE A 57 4.78 14.37 5.62
C ILE A 57 3.63 14.97 4.79
N VAL A 58 3.01 14.19 3.90
CA VAL A 58 1.88 14.65 3.09
C VAL A 58 0.69 15.05 3.95
N GLN A 59 0.39 14.29 5.01
CA GLN A 59 -0.64 14.64 5.99
C GLN A 59 -0.38 16.02 6.64
N GLN A 60 0.89 16.34 6.92
CA GLN A 60 1.25 17.60 7.56
C GLN A 60 1.25 18.80 6.60
N THR A 61 1.61 18.60 5.33
CA THR A 61 1.85 19.70 4.39
C THR A 61 0.70 19.95 3.42
N SER A 62 0.06 18.89 2.90
CA SER A 62 -0.74 18.98 1.67
C SER A 62 -2.12 18.33 1.77
N ASN A 63 -2.27 17.22 2.50
CA ASN A 63 -3.53 16.49 2.60
C ASN A 63 -3.73 15.89 4.00
N LYS A 64 -4.26 16.72 4.91
CA LYS A 64 -4.48 16.36 6.33
C LYS A 64 -5.43 15.20 6.57
N ASN A 65 -6.30 14.91 5.59
CA ASN A 65 -7.31 13.86 5.70
C ASN A 65 -6.87 12.54 5.07
N LEU A 66 -5.66 12.47 4.51
CA LEU A 66 -5.13 11.23 3.94
C LEU A 66 -5.03 10.16 5.02
N GLU A 67 -5.60 8.99 4.81
CA GLU A 67 -5.51 7.88 5.75
C GLU A 67 -4.82 6.65 5.14
N ILE A 68 -4.23 5.81 5.98
CA ILE A 68 -3.89 4.45 5.56
C ILE A 68 -5.18 3.63 5.63
N GLU A 69 -5.70 3.24 4.47
CA GLU A 69 -6.90 2.40 4.35
C GLU A 69 -6.61 1.04 5.00
N GLY A 70 -5.54 0.41 4.54
CA GLY A 70 -5.05 -0.85 5.06
C GLY A 70 -3.86 -1.39 4.30
N VAL A 71 -3.43 -2.56 4.74
CA VAL A 71 -2.22 -3.24 4.25
C VAL A 71 -2.59 -4.62 3.75
N LEU A 72 -2.25 -4.88 2.49
CA LEU A 72 -2.55 -6.14 1.81
C LEU A 72 -1.26 -6.94 1.65
N LEU A 73 -1.21 -8.13 2.24
CA LEU A 73 -0.09 -9.05 2.02
C LEU A 73 -0.22 -9.68 0.63
N THR A 74 0.80 -9.48 -0.20
CA THR A 74 0.85 -9.95 -1.59
C THR A 74 1.99 -10.93 -1.83
N MET A 75 1.83 -11.75 -2.88
CA MET A 75 2.76 -12.83 -3.26
C MET A 75 3.18 -13.73 -2.07
N PHE A 76 2.28 -13.92 -1.11
CA PHE A 76 2.58 -14.65 0.12
C PHE A 76 2.86 -16.14 -0.18
N ASP A 77 3.95 -16.67 0.37
CA ASP A 77 4.29 -18.09 0.34
C ASP A 77 4.47 -18.63 1.77
N GLY A 78 3.41 -19.24 2.30
CA GLY A 78 3.38 -19.81 3.64
C GLY A 78 4.32 -21.02 3.85
N ARG A 79 5.03 -21.47 2.82
CA ARG A 79 6.07 -22.52 2.94
C ARG A 79 7.42 -21.94 3.37
N THR A 80 7.59 -20.62 3.28
CA THR A 80 8.85 -19.96 3.63
C THR A 80 8.76 -19.30 4.99
N ASN A 81 9.75 -19.55 5.84
CA ASN A 81 9.84 -18.90 7.16
C ASN A 81 9.92 -17.37 7.03
N LEU A 82 10.56 -16.85 5.98
CA LEU A 82 10.67 -15.43 5.71
C LEU A 82 9.30 -14.78 5.49
N SER A 83 8.44 -15.37 4.64
CA SER A 83 7.11 -14.78 4.40
C SER A 83 6.25 -14.78 5.66
N ILE A 84 6.37 -15.81 6.52
CA ILE A 84 5.66 -15.86 7.80
C ILE A 84 6.15 -14.76 8.73
N GLN A 85 7.47 -14.60 8.87
CA GLN A 85 8.08 -13.57 9.72
C GLN A 85 7.67 -12.15 9.30
N VAL A 86 7.75 -11.85 8.00
CA VAL A 86 7.34 -10.54 7.47
C VAL A 86 5.85 -10.30 7.71
N ALA A 87 4.99 -11.29 7.47
CA ALA A 87 3.56 -11.16 7.73
C ALA A 87 3.25 -10.88 9.21
N ASP A 88 3.96 -11.51 10.13
CA ASP A 88 3.79 -11.30 11.57
C ASP A 88 4.29 -9.91 12.01
N GLU A 89 5.40 -9.42 11.45
CA GLU A 89 5.90 -8.08 11.74
C GLU A 89 4.98 -6.98 11.17
N VAL A 90 4.49 -7.16 9.96
CA VAL A 90 3.50 -6.26 9.35
C VAL A 90 2.23 -6.22 10.21
N LYS A 91 1.75 -7.37 10.70
CA LYS A 91 0.62 -7.42 11.63
C LYS A 91 0.90 -6.75 12.97
N LYS A 92 2.11 -6.90 13.53
CA LYS A 92 2.50 -6.19 14.76
C LYS A 92 2.53 -4.67 14.56
N PHE A 93 3.01 -4.20 13.41
CA PHE A 93 3.17 -2.78 13.12
C PHE A 93 1.85 -2.09 12.77
N PHE A 94 1.05 -2.70 11.88
CA PHE A 94 -0.20 -2.11 11.38
C PHE A 94 -1.45 -2.58 12.11
N GLY A 95 -1.35 -3.62 12.94
CA GLY A 95 -2.46 -4.12 13.76
C GLY A 95 -3.69 -4.46 12.93
N ASN A 96 -4.80 -3.81 13.26
CA ASN A 96 -6.10 -4.01 12.62
C ASN A 96 -6.22 -3.43 11.21
N LYS A 97 -5.22 -2.67 10.74
CA LYS A 97 -5.15 -2.18 9.35
C LYS A 97 -4.67 -3.24 8.36
N VAL A 98 -4.14 -4.38 8.83
CA VAL A 98 -3.79 -5.49 7.94
C VAL A 98 -5.05 -6.25 7.54
N TYR A 99 -5.28 -6.37 6.24
CA TYR A 99 -6.41 -7.15 5.72
C TYR A 99 -6.29 -8.63 6.10
N LYS A 100 -7.44 -9.26 6.36
CA LYS A 100 -7.52 -10.72 6.55
C LYS A 100 -7.24 -11.48 5.26
N THR A 101 -7.62 -10.90 4.12
CA THR A 101 -7.36 -11.45 2.79
C THR A 101 -5.87 -11.36 2.48
N ILE A 102 -5.31 -12.44 1.96
CA ILE A 102 -3.92 -12.55 1.54
C ILE A 102 -3.92 -12.93 0.06
N ILE A 103 -3.08 -12.28 -0.75
CA ILE A 103 -2.89 -12.65 -2.16
C ILE A 103 -1.73 -13.64 -2.25
N PRO A 104 -2.00 -14.94 -2.51
CA PRO A 104 -0.95 -15.95 -2.56
C PRO A 104 -0.10 -15.80 -3.83
N ARG A 105 1.12 -16.32 -3.79
CA ARG A 105 1.93 -16.48 -5.00
C ARG A 105 1.25 -17.51 -5.93
N ASN A 106 0.85 -17.10 -7.12
CA ASN A 106 0.19 -17.97 -8.09
C ASN A 106 0.79 -17.74 -9.50
N VAL A 107 1.27 -18.82 -10.12
CA VAL A 107 1.87 -18.79 -11.47
C VAL A 107 0.87 -18.25 -12.51
N ARG A 108 -0.42 -18.59 -12.39
CA ARG A 108 -1.49 -18.09 -13.29
C ARG A 108 -1.78 -16.60 -13.13
N LEU A 109 -1.48 -16.01 -11.97
CA LEU A 109 -1.59 -14.56 -11.77
C LEU A 109 -0.39 -13.84 -12.39
N SER A 110 0.80 -14.44 -12.31
CA SER A 110 2.01 -13.94 -12.97
C SER A 110 1.96 -14.02 -14.51
N GLU A 111 1.08 -14.87 -15.05
CA GLU A 111 0.84 -15.05 -16.50
C GLU A 111 -0.41 -14.31 -16.99
N ALA A 112 -1.16 -13.64 -16.11
CA ALA A 112 -2.31 -12.84 -16.51
C ALA A 112 -1.84 -11.54 -17.19
N PRO A 113 -2.36 -11.20 -18.38
CA PRO A 113 -1.94 -10.03 -19.15
C PRO A 113 -2.33 -8.69 -18.50
#